data_AF-G9KPH7-F1
#
_entry.id   AF-G9KPH7-F1
#
_cell.length_a   1.000
_cell.length_b   1.000
_cell.length_c   1.000
_cell.angle_alpha   90.00
_cell.angle_beta   90.00
_cell.angle_gamma   90.00
#
_symmetry.space_group_name_H-M   'P 1'
#
loop_
_entity.id
_entity.type
_entity.pdbx_description
1 polymer ?
#
loop_
_entity_poly.entity_id
_entity_poly.type
_entity_poly.pdbx_seq_one_letter_code
_entity_poly.pdbx_strand_id
1 'polypeptide(L)'
;FYNQTYYERNNNYINEFSLTLLWSVSVSMFPFGGFLGSLMVGPLVNKFGRKGTLLFNNIFSIVPAILMGCSEVARSFEMIIVSRLLVGICAGLSSNVVPMYLGELAPKNLRGALGVVPQLFITVGILVAQIFGLRSLLANKEGWPILLGLTGIPAALQLLLLPFFPESPRYLLIQKKD
;
A
#
# COMPACT_ATOMS: atom_id res chain seq x y z
N PHE A 1 -17.65 10.45 9.40
CA PHE A 1 -16.83 9.63 10.30
C PHE A 1 -16.14 10.50 11.35
N TYR A 2 -15.05 11.22 11.04
CA TYR A 2 -14.29 12.04 12.00
C TYR A 2 -15.16 12.92 12.94
N ASN A 3 -16.11 13.69 12.40
CA ASN A 3 -16.97 14.55 13.22
C ASN A 3 -17.96 13.76 14.11
N GLN A 4 -18.44 12.62 13.60
CA GLN A 4 -19.41 11.76 14.30
C GLN A 4 -18.74 10.95 15.42
N THR A 5 -17.55 10.43 15.16
CA THR A 5 -16.72 9.71 16.12
C THR A 5 -16.23 10.62 17.26
N TYR A 6 -15.89 11.87 16.94
CA TYR A 6 -15.48 12.85 17.95
C TYR A 6 -16.67 13.30 18.81
N TYR A 7 -17.84 13.50 18.21
CA TYR A 7 -19.08 13.81 18.92
C TYR A 7 -19.47 12.70 19.90
N GLU A 8 -19.36 11.42 19.50
CA GLU A 8 -19.66 10.29 20.39
C GLU A 8 -18.71 10.15 21.58
N ARG A 9 -17.45 10.63 21.47
CA ARG A 9 -16.46 10.56 22.55
C ARG A 9 -16.50 11.77 23.48
N ASN A 10 -16.66 12.98 22.92
CA ASN A 10 -16.46 14.23 23.65
C ASN A 10 -17.75 15.05 23.79
N ASN A 11 -18.90 14.58 23.29
CA ASN A 11 -20.20 15.28 23.25
C ASN A 11 -20.16 16.69 22.63
N ASN A 12 -19.09 17.01 21.90
CA ASN A 12 -18.88 18.29 21.24
C ASN A 12 -18.55 18.04 19.77
N TYR A 13 -19.04 18.92 18.89
CA TYR A 13 -18.64 18.89 17.50
C TYR A 13 -17.22 19.43 17.34
N ILE A 14 -16.46 18.81 16.44
CA ILE A 14 -15.09 19.25 16.17
C ILE A 14 -15.15 20.60 15.44
N ASN A 15 -14.25 21.51 15.79
CA ASN A 15 -14.10 22.78 15.06
C ASN A 15 -13.70 22.49 13.61
N GLU A 16 -14.25 23.22 12.65
CA GLU A 16 -14.04 23.02 11.20
C GLU A 16 -12.54 23.08 10.83
N PHE A 17 -11.78 23.95 11.49
CA PHE A 17 -10.33 24.01 11.37
C PHE A 17 -9.66 22.70 11.82
N SER A 18 -10.04 22.18 12.99
CA SER A 18 -9.49 20.92 13.53
C SER A 18 -9.87 19.72 12.67
N LEU A 19 -11.07 19.69 12.09
CA LEU A 19 -11.49 18.65 11.16
C LEU A 19 -10.60 18.62 9.91
N THR A 20 -10.40 19.80 9.32
CA THR A 20 -9.59 19.99 8.12
C THR A 20 -8.14 19.60 8.39
N LEU A 21 -7.61 19.97 9.56
CA LEU A 21 -6.26 19.61 9.98
C LEU A 21 -6.10 18.10 10.17
N LEU A 22 -7.04 17.43 10.86
CA LEU A 22 -7.05 15.97 11.05
C LEU A 22 -7.11 15.20 9.72
N TRP A 23 -7.96 15.65 8.80
CA TRP A 23 -8.05 15.09 7.46
C TRP A 23 -6.74 15.27 6.69
N SER A 24 -6.18 16.47 6.72
CA SER A 24 -4.93 16.80 6.02
C SER A 24 -3.76 15.95 6.53
N VAL A 25 -3.66 15.78 7.85
CA VAL A 25 -2.67 14.88 8.48
C VAL A 25 -2.88 13.43 8.04
N SER A 26 -4.12 12.97 8.00
CA SER A 26 -4.43 11.58 7.58
C SER A 26 -3.99 11.31 6.14
N VAL A 27 -4.16 12.28 5.23
CA VAL A 27 -3.74 12.15 3.83
C VAL A 27 -2.23 12.30 3.66
N SER A 28 -1.59 13.22 4.38
CA SER A 28 -0.14 13.48 4.27
C SER A 28 0.74 12.38 4.91
N MET A 29 0.18 11.58 5.82
CA MET A 29 0.90 10.42 6.38
C MET A 29 1.21 9.34 5.33
N PHE A 30 0.43 9.26 4.24
CA PHE A 30 0.69 8.30 3.17
C PHE A 30 2.02 8.57 2.42
N PRO A 31 2.27 9.77 1.84
CA PRO A 31 3.56 10.05 1.22
C PRO A 31 4.72 10.07 2.23
N PHE A 32 4.47 10.46 3.48
CA PHE A 32 5.46 10.37 4.54
C PHE A 32 5.88 8.92 4.82
N GLY A 33 4.92 7.99 4.88
CA GLY A 33 5.20 6.55 4.94
C GLY A 33 5.97 6.07 3.70
N GLY A 34 5.62 6.54 2.51
CA GLY A 34 6.32 6.22 1.27
C GLY A 34 7.80 6.65 1.26
N PHE A 35 8.09 7.83 1.83
CA PHE A 35 9.46 8.29 2.05
C PHE A 35 10.24 7.34 2.96
N LEU A 36 9.67 6.96 4.11
CA LEU A 36 10.29 6.01 5.04
C LEU A 36 10.50 4.63 4.38
N GLY A 37 9.49 4.11 3.67
CA GLY A 37 9.59 2.83 2.97
C GLY A 37 10.65 2.80 1.87
N SER A 38 10.84 3.93 1.18
CA SER A 38 11.87 4.06 0.13
C SER A 38 13.29 4.01 0.70
N LEU A 39 13.52 4.60 1.89
CA LEU A 39 14.82 4.52 2.58
C LEU A 39 15.15 3.08 3.02
N MET A 40 14.13 2.30 3.39
CA MET A 40 14.30 0.92 3.83
C MET A 40 14.59 -0.07 2.68
N VAL A 41 14.41 0.33 1.42
CA VAL A 41 14.54 -0.60 0.28
C VAL A 41 15.95 -1.19 0.17
N GLY A 42 16.99 -0.37 0.33
CA GLY A 42 18.38 -0.79 0.17
C GLY A 42 18.78 -1.96 1.08
N PRO A 43 18.69 -1.81 2.41
CA PRO A 43 19.04 -2.89 3.34
C PRO A 43 18.14 -4.12 3.20
N LEU A 44 16.84 -3.95 2.95
CA LEU A 44 15.91 -5.07 2.80
C LEU A 44 16.22 -5.91 1.55
N VAL A 45 16.41 -5.26 0.40
CA VAL A 45 16.69 -5.95 -0.87
C VAL A 45 18.05 -6.66 -0.83
N ASN A 46 19.03 -6.08 -0.14
CA ASN A 46 20.35 -6.69 0.03
C ASN A 46 20.32 -7.89 1.00
N LYS A 47 19.49 -7.85 2.05
CA LYS A 47 19.42 -8.92 3.08
C LYS A 47 18.49 -10.07 2.69
N PHE A 48 17.27 -9.77 2.23
CA PHE A 48 16.23 -10.76 1.93
C PHE A 48 16.09 -11.07 0.43
N GLY A 49 16.87 -10.40 -0.41
CA GLY A 49 16.68 -10.46 -1.85
C GLY A 49 15.43 -9.69 -2.30
N ARG A 50 15.21 -9.64 -3.61
CA ARG A 50 14.12 -8.86 -4.21
C ARG A 50 12.76 -9.52 -3.97
N LYS A 51 12.67 -10.84 -4.22
CA LYS A 51 11.45 -11.64 -3.99
C LYS A 51 11.09 -11.70 -2.51
N GLY A 52 12.06 -11.94 -1.62
CA GLY A 52 11.83 -11.98 -0.17
C GLY A 52 11.34 -10.64 0.37
N THR A 53 11.88 -9.52 -0.13
CA THR A 53 11.39 -8.17 0.23
C THR A 53 9.96 -7.95 -0.22
N LEU A 54 9.57 -8.38 -1.43
CA LEU A 54 8.18 -8.28 -1.89
C LEU A 54 7.21 -9.17 -1.10
N LEU A 55 7.62 -10.39 -0.73
CA LEU A 55 6.83 -11.28 0.13
C LEU A 55 6.62 -10.66 1.52
N PHE A 56 7.70 -10.17 2.15
CA PHE A 56 7.63 -9.48 3.44
C PHE A 56 6.69 -8.28 3.36
N ASN A 57 6.77 -7.50 2.28
CA ASN A 57 5.90 -6.35 2.08
C ASN A 57 4.42 -6.74 1.94
N ASN A 58 4.11 -7.81 1.21
CA ASN A 58 2.72 -8.26 1.06
C ASN A 58 2.13 -8.73 2.39
N ILE A 59 2.89 -9.47 3.20
CA ILE A 59 2.47 -9.86 4.56
C ILE A 59 2.24 -8.61 5.41
N PHE A 60 3.17 -7.65 5.35
CA PHE A 60 3.06 -6.40 6.09
C PHE A 60 1.87 -5.55 5.63
N SER A 61 1.51 -5.61 4.34
CA SER A 61 0.35 -4.91 3.75
C SER A 61 -1.01 -5.46 4.20
N ILE A 62 -1.07 -6.66 4.79
CA ILE A 62 -2.31 -7.20 5.38
C ILE A 62 -2.66 -6.46 6.68
N VAL A 63 -1.65 -6.04 7.45
CA VAL A 63 -1.84 -5.31 8.71
C VAL A 63 -2.61 -3.99 8.52
N PRO A 64 -2.22 -3.05 7.63
CA PRO A 64 -2.98 -1.84 7.40
C PRO A 64 -4.37 -2.11 6.81
N ALA A 65 -4.55 -3.15 5.99
CA ALA A 65 -5.85 -3.52 5.44
C ALA A 65 -6.83 -3.96 6.55
N ILE A 66 -6.35 -4.80 7.49
CA ILE A 66 -7.14 -5.21 8.67
C ILE A 66 -7.41 -4.00 9.58
N LEU A 67 -6.41 -3.15 9.83
CA LEU A 67 -6.61 -1.93 10.65
C LEU A 67 -7.64 -0.98 10.02
N MET A 68 -7.65 -0.84 8.69
CA MET A 68 -8.66 -0.03 8.00
C MET A 68 -10.05 -0.67 8.05
N GLY A 69 -10.15 -1.99 7.88
CA GLY A 69 -11.44 -2.70 7.98
C GLY A 69 -12.02 -2.68 9.40
N CYS A 70 -11.18 -2.85 10.42
CA CYS A 70 -11.57 -2.79 11.83
C CYS A 70 -11.81 -1.36 12.35
N SER A 71 -11.42 -0.33 11.59
CA SER A 71 -11.58 1.07 12.02
C SER A 71 -13.05 1.47 12.22
N GLU A 72 -13.97 0.89 11.47
CA GLU A 72 -15.41 1.11 11.63
C GLU A 72 -15.91 0.58 12.98
N VAL A 73 -15.51 -0.64 13.34
CA VAL A 73 -15.88 -1.29 14.61
C VAL A 73 -15.24 -0.57 15.80
N ALA A 74 -13.99 -0.13 15.65
CA ALA A 74 -13.24 0.53 16.71
C ALA A 74 -13.58 2.01 16.92
N ARG A 75 -14.36 2.63 16.01
CA ARG A 75 -14.74 4.06 16.05
C ARG A 75 -13.55 4.95 16.44
N SER A 76 -12.41 4.74 15.78
CA SER A 76 -11.18 5.48 16.07
C SER A 76 -10.55 5.99 14.78
N PHE A 77 -10.39 7.31 14.71
CA PHE A 77 -9.71 7.98 13.60
C PHE A 77 -8.19 7.78 13.65
N GLU A 78 -7.62 7.46 14.82
CA GLU A 78 -6.19 7.18 14.96
C GLU A 78 -5.77 5.93 14.18
N MET A 79 -6.62 4.90 14.15
CA MET A 79 -6.38 3.68 13.35
C MET A 79 -6.30 3.98 11.85
N ILE A 80 -7.05 4.97 11.36
CA ILE A 80 -6.98 5.42 9.96
C ILE A 80 -5.65 6.10 9.69
N ILE A 81 -5.18 6.96 10.60
CA ILE A 81 -3.90 7.68 10.45
C ILE A 81 -2.74 6.68 10.45
N VAL A 82 -2.73 5.74 11.40
CA VAL A 82 -1.67 4.73 11.50
C VAL A 82 -1.68 3.79 10.29
N SER A 83 -2.86 3.33 9.86
CA SER A 83 -2.95 2.48 8.67
C SER A 83 -2.51 3.20 7.40
N ARG A 84 -2.79 4.50 7.26
CA ARG A 84 -2.30 5.35 6.15
C ARG A 84 -0.78 5.45 6.11
N LEU A 85 -0.14 5.56 7.26
CA LEU A 85 1.33 5.53 7.37
C LEU A 85 1.88 4.17 6.94
N LEU A 86 1.31 3.08 7.46
CA LEU A 86 1.76 1.71 7.18
C LEU A 86 1.58 1.33 5.70
N VAL A 87 0.43 1.63 5.09
CA VAL A 87 0.21 1.39 3.66
C VAL A 87 1.12 2.27 2.80
N GLY A 88 1.45 3.48 3.27
CA GLY A 88 2.45 4.35 2.65
C GLY A 88 3.83 3.69 2.61
N ILE A 89 4.29 3.12 3.73
CA ILE A 89 5.55 2.37 3.81
C ILE A 89 5.54 1.20 2.82
N CYS A 90 4.44 0.44 2.76
CA CYS A 90 4.30 -0.67 1.82
C CYS A 90 4.39 -0.20 0.37
N ALA A 91 3.70 0.88 0.02
CA ALA A 91 3.70 1.44 -1.32
C ALA A 91 5.09 1.95 -1.73
N GLY A 92 5.78 2.66 -0.83
CA GLY A 92 7.15 3.15 -1.05
C GLY A 92 8.11 2.00 -1.31
N LEU A 93 8.04 0.93 -0.51
CA LEU A 93 8.88 -0.25 -0.72
C LEU A 93 8.57 -0.94 -2.06
N SER A 94 7.30 -1.26 -2.35
CA SER A 94 6.89 -1.92 -3.60
C SER A 94 7.28 -1.11 -4.84
N SER A 95 7.10 0.22 -4.82
CA SER A 95 7.38 1.09 -5.98
C SER A 95 8.85 1.05 -6.42
N ASN A 96 9.77 0.73 -5.51
CA ASN A 96 11.20 0.60 -5.80
C ASN A 96 11.59 -0.86 -6.13
N VAL A 97 11.06 -1.84 -5.40
CA VAL A 97 11.45 -3.25 -5.57
C VAL A 97 10.86 -3.86 -6.85
N VAL A 98 9.63 -3.52 -7.22
CA VAL A 98 8.96 -4.06 -8.43
C VAL A 98 9.74 -3.77 -9.72
N PRO A 99 10.09 -2.51 -10.06
CA PRO A 99 10.86 -2.23 -11.27
C PRO A 99 12.28 -2.81 -11.20
N MET A 100 12.88 -2.89 -10.00
CA MET A 100 14.18 -3.53 -9.82
C MET A 100 14.13 -5.04 -10.13
N TYR A 101 13.11 -5.74 -9.62
CA TYR A 101 12.90 -7.16 -9.86
C TYR A 101 12.62 -7.45 -11.34
N LEU A 102 11.71 -6.70 -11.97
CA LEU A 102 11.42 -6.84 -13.39
C LEU A 102 12.62 -6.50 -14.27
N GLY A 103 13.37 -5.47 -13.91
CA GLY A 103 14.57 -5.05 -14.62
C GLY A 103 15.74 -6.03 -14.53
N GLU A 104 15.78 -6.88 -13.49
CA GLU A 104 16.75 -7.97 -13.35
C GLU A 104 16.34 -9.24 -14.10
N LEU A 105 15.03 -9.49 -14.26
CA LEU A 105 14.50 -10.63 -14.99
C LEU A 105 14.38 -10.38 -16.51
N ALA A 106 14.29 -9.12 -16.93
CA ALA A 106 14.09 -8.72 -18.31
C ALA A 106 15.29 -9.06 -19.23
N PRO A 107 15.06 -9.61 -20.44
CA PRO A 107 16.11 -9.72 -21.46
C PRO A 107 16.53 -8.33 -21.94
N LYS A 108 17.79 -8.16 -22.34
CA LYS A 108 18.40 -6.87 -22.72
C LYS A 108 17.52 -6.05 -23.68
N ASN A 109 16.85 -6.71 -24.63
CA ASN A 109 16.06 -6.05 -25.68
C ASN A 109 14.70 -5.52 -25.19
N LEU A 110 14.15 -6.04 -24.08
CA LEU A 110 12.82 -5.68 -23.55
C LEU A 110 12.87 -4.92 -22.22
N ARG A 111 14.06 -4.61 -21.72
CA ARG A 111 14.26 -4.01 -20.40
C ARG A 111 13.57 -2.65 -20.26
N GLY A 112 13.52 -1.86 -21.34
CA GLY A 112 12.78 -0.60 -21.37
C GLY A 112 11.26 -0.79 -21.26
N ALA A 113 10.70 -1.71 -22.05
CA ALA A 113 9.26 -1.99 -22.03
C ALA A 113 8.79 -2.50 -20.66
N LEU A 114 9.54 -3.44 -20.07
CA LEU A 114 9.22 -4.00 -18.74
C LEU A 114 9.39 -2.98 -17.60
N GLY A 115 10.16 -1.91 -17.79
CA GLY A 115 10.26 -0.80 -16.85
C GLY A 115 9.02 0.10 -16.80
N VAL A 116 8.24 0.17 -17.90
CA VAL A 116 7.04 1.01 -17.99
C VAL A 116 5.80 0.30 -17.44
N VAL A 117 5.80 -1.04 -17.46
CA VAL A 117 4.68 -1.87 -16.99
C VAL A 117 4.22 -1.52 -15.57
N PRO A 118 5.09 -1.37 -14.55
CA PRO A 118 4.67 -0.98 -13.20
C PRO A 118 3.93 0.36 -13.15
N GLN A 119 4.39 1.35 -13.92
CA GLN A 119 3.76 2.66 -13.97
C GLN A 119 2.36 2.59 -14.59
N LEU A 120 2.19 1.77 -15.63
CA LEU A 120 0.86 1.51 -16.22
C LEU A 120 -0.09 0.84 -15.22
N PHE A 121 0.38 -0.12 -14.42
CA PHE A 121 -0.44 -0.72 -13.37
C PHE A 121 -0.81 0.29 -12.27
N ILE A 122 0.06 1.24 -11.94
CA ILE A 122 -0.27 2.32 -10.99
C ILE A 122 -1.40 3.19 -11.53
N THR A 123 -1.33 3.62 -12.80
CA THR A 123 -2.39 4.47 -13.38
C THR A 123 -3.72 3.72 -13.51
N VAL A 124 -3.70 2.44 -13.90
CA VAL A 124 -4.89 1.58 -13.91
C VAL A 124 -5.45 1.42 -12.49
N GLY A 125 -4.60 1.21 -11.49
CA GLY A 125 -5.02 1.12 -10.08
C GLY A 125 -5.71 2.40 -9.59
N ILE A 126 -5.18 3.57 -9.95
CA ILE A 126 -5.81 4.88 -9.64
C ILE A 126 -7.18 4.98 -10.31
N LEU A 127 -7.30 4.61 -11.59
CA LEU A 127 -8.57 4.63 -12.32
C LEU A 127 -9.60 3.70 -11.66
N VAL A 128 -9.21 2.48 -11.32
CA VAL A 128 -10.06 1.51 -10.63
C VAL A 128 -10.51 2.04 -9.27
N ALA A 129 -9.59 2.64 -8.49
CA ALA A 129 -9.93 3.27 -7.22
C ALA A 129 -10.92 4.42 -7.37
N GLN A 130 -10.80 5.23 -8.43
CA GLN A 130 -11.76 6.29 -8.74
C GLN A 130 -13.13 5.73 -9.12
N ILE A 131 -13.19 4.65 -9.93
CA ILE A 131 -14.44 4.00 -10.33
C ILE A 131 -15.16 3.43 -9.10
N PHE A 132 -14.47 2.66 -8.25
CA PHE A 132 -15.08 2.14 -7.01
C PHE A 132 -15.38 3.23 -5.98
N GLY A 133 -14.68 4.37 -6.06
CA GLY A 133 -14.92 5.56 -5.25
C GLY A 133 -16.17 6.36 -5.64
N LEU A 134 -16.91 5.97 -6.69
CA LEU A 134 -18.19 6.60 -6.99
C LEU A 134 -19.22 6.34 -5.87
N ARG A 135 -19.99 7.38 -5.57
CA ARG A 135 -21.09 7.37 -4.57
C ARG A 135 -22.15 6.30 -4.86
N SER A 136 -22.29 5.90 -6.13
CA SER A 136 -23.23 4.87 -6.57
C SER A 136 -22.77 3.43 -6.32
N LEU A 137 -21.48 3.19 -6.04
CA LEU A 137 -20.91 1.85 -5.88
C LEU A 137 -20.55 1.58 -4.41
N LEU A 138 -19.41 2.08 -3.94
CA LEU A 138 -18.86 1.74 -2.62
C LEU A 138 -18.62 2.96 -1.72
N ALA A 139 -18.75 4.19 -2.21
CA ALA A 139 -18.60 5.40 -1.38
C ALA A 139 -19.88 5.79 -0.61
N ASN A 140 -20.52 4.79 0.02
CA ASN A 140 -21.65 4.97 0.94
C ASN A 140 -21.18 4.88 2.40
N LYS A 141 -22.03 5.35 3.34
CA LYS A 141 -21.71 5.41 4.78
C LYS A 141 -21.28 4.05 5.37
N GLU A 142 -21.73 2.95 4.79
CA GLU A 142 -21.43 1.57 5.20
C GLU A 142 -20.41 0.87 4.25
N GLY A 143 -20.15 1.43 3.06
CA GLY A 143 -19.32 0.78 2.02
C GLY A 143 -17.84 1.21 2.00
N TRP A 144 -17.51 2.32 2.65
CA TRP A 144 -16.14 2.86 2.68
C TRP A 144 -15.08 1.94 3.31
N PRO A 145 -15.38 1.11 4.36
CA PRO A 145 -14.40 0.18 4.91
C PRO A 145 -14.16 -1.00 3.98
N ILE A 146 -15.21 -1.44 3.27
CA ILE A 146 -15.16 -2.50 2.26
C ILE A 146 -14.30 -2.03 1.08
N LEU A 147 -14.43 -0.77 0.67
CA LEU A 147 -13.58 -0.15 -0.36
C LEU A 147 -12.10 -0.16 0.03
N LEU A 148 -11.79 0.15 1.29
CA LEU A 148 -10.43 0.14 1.80
C LEU A 148 -9.91 -1.30 1.96
N GLY A 149 -10.73 -2.24 2.42
CA GLY A 149 -10.41 -3.67 2.51
C GLY A 149 -10.18 -4.32 1.15
N LEU A 150 -10.84 -3.82 0.09
CA LEU A 150 -10.67 -4.28 -1.29
C LEU A 150 -9.22 -4.15 -1.77
N THR A 151 -8.46 -3.19 -1.22
CA THR A 151 -7.03 -3.03 -1.50
C THR A 151 -6.18 -4.24 -1.03
N GLY A 152 -6.70 -5.04 -0.10
CA GLY A 152 -6.08 -6.30 0.34
C GLY A 152 -6.22 -7.44 -0.67
N ILE A 153 -7.20 -7.40 -1.58
CA ILE A 153 -7.40 -8.45 -2.60
C ILE A 153 -6.21 -8.53 -3.57
N PRO A 154 -5.75 -7.44 -4.22
CA PRO A 154 -4.57 -7.52 -5.07
C PRO A 154 -3.31 -7.89 -4.29
N ALA A 155 -3.18 -7.49 -3.01
CA ALA A 155 -2.06 -7.91 -2.16
C ALA A 155 -2.08 -9.42 -1.88
N ALA A 156 -3.26 -10.00 -1.60
CA ALA A 156 -3.43 -11.44 -1.40
C ALA A 156 -3.21 -12.23 -2.69
N LEU A 157 -3.71 -11.72 -3.83
CA LEU A 157 -3.45 -12.31 -5.15
C LEU A 157 -1.96 -12.28 -5.48
N GLN A 158 -1.29 -11.16 -5.21
CA GLN A 158 0.15 -11.06 -5.38
C GLN A 158 0.88 -12.05 -4.48
N LEU A 159 0.47 -12.20 -3.21
CA LEU A 159 1.06 -13.15 -2.28
C LEU A 159 0.88 -14.63 -2.71
N LEU A 160 -0.22 -14.95 -3.41
CA LEU A 160 -0.45 -16.28 -4.00
C LEU A 160 0.36 -16.53 -5.26
N LEU A 161 0.52 -15.52 -6.12
CA LEU A 161 1.21 -15.65 -7.40
C LEU A 161 2.74 -15.60 -7.25
N LEU A 162 3.26 -14.77 -6.34
CA LEU A 162 4.70 -14.52 -6.19
C LEU A 162 5.53 -15.78 -5.86
N PRO A 163 5.06 -16.75 -5.04
CA PRO A 163 5.77 -18.00 -4.79
C PRO A 163 6.09 -18.79 -6.07
N PHE A 164 5.18 -18.80 -7.05
CA PHE A 164 5.33 -19.50 -8.32
C PHE A 164 6.28 -18.82 -9.31
N PHE A 165 6.59 -17.53 -9.10
CA PHE A 165 7.55 -16.82 -9.95
C PHE A 165 9.00 -17.14 -9.57
N PRO A 166 9.90 -17.34 -10.55
CA PRO A 166 11.31 -17.64 -10.30
C PRO A 166 11.99 -16.48 -9.54
N GLU A 167 12.92 -16.81 -8.66
CA GLU A 167 13.75 -15.80 -8.00
C GLU A 167 14.60 -15.03 -9.03
N SER A 168 14.99 -13.79 -8.68
CA SER A 168 15.87 -12.99 -9.55
C SER A 168 17.15 -13.79 -9.84
N PRO A 169 17.44 -14.15 -11.11
CA PRO A 169 18.62 -14.94 -11.47
C PRO A 169 19.93 -14.24 -11.06
N ARG A 170 19.91 -12.90 -10.99
CA ARG A 170 21.05 -12.10 -10.56
C ARG A 170 21.33 -12.19 -9.06
N TYR A 171 20.30 -12.33 -8.23
CA TYR A 171 20.47 -12.53 -6.78
C TYR A 171 21.06 -13.91 -6.48
N LEU A 172 20.57 -14.94 -7.18
CA LEU A 172 21.11 -16.30 -7.10
C LEU A 172 22.58 -16.36 -7.50
N LEU A 173 22.94 -15.78 -8.65
CA LEU A 173 24.31 -15.80 -9.17
C LEU A 173 25.31 -14.93 -8.39
N ILE A 174 24.94 -13.70 -7.99
CA ILE A 174 25.88 -12.75 -7.37
C ILE A 174 25.95 -12.92 -5.85
N GLN A 175 24.83 -13.25 -5.21
CA GLN A 175 24.71 -13.22 -3.74
C GLN A 175 24.62 -14.62 -3.13
N LYS A 176 24.08 -15.60 -3.84
CA LYS A 176 24.04 -17.01 -3.41
C LYS A 176 25.17 -17.87 -4.00
N LYS A 177 25.86 -17.42 -5.06
CA LYS A 177 26.94 -18.15 -5.77
C LYS A 177 26.51 -19.55 -6.26
N ASP A 178 25.23 -19.72 -6.59
CA ASP A 178 24.71 -20.91 -7.27
C ASP A 178 24.46 -20.61 -8.76
#